data_AF-A0A847HI83-F1
#
_entry.id   AF-A0A847HI83-F1
#
_cell.length_a   1.000
_cell.length_b   1.000
_cell.length_c   1.000
_cell.angle_alpha   90.00
_cell.angle_beta   90.00
_cell.angle_gamma   90.00
#
_symmetry.space_group_name_H-M   'P 1'
#
loop_
_entity.id
_entity.type
_entity.pdbx_description
1 polymer ?
#
loop_
_entity_poly.entity_id
_entity_poly.type
_entity_poly.pdbx_seq_one_letter_code
_entity_poly.pdbx_strand_id
1 'polypeptide(L)'
;MIGLTKIRLLAILLILGISIPAFAWDCTEAHPMINQLAFEHFVARLQAGHYKERFTSMAVDNATSYQGLTFGKAPKFESGTVAKTVNASHNLSGWLERGGFDADMPEINMGFRHFYDPVYEPHYLTWQHRSFIKKNKSNYASEEAFFKSLQYRADDWNPNFEFGFKDRKIKLQPKLLRPQIDAVTWAFEHEENEHNWMQGKIAYKAAMENNTALFGKLNRSQMFGKAFRALGETMHLMADMAQPAHTRGDSHSMYEPIEKNVKADMIKKIIGARHKSLSSGRCQNLMWKKALNCQN
;
A
#
# COMPACT_ATOMS: atom_id res chain seq x y z
N MET A 1 4.98 56.82 2.06
CA MET A 1 4.08 56.21 1.05
C MET A 1 4.50 54.77 0.73
N ILE A 2 4.24 53.82 1.65
CA ILE A 2 4.56 52.37 1.46
C ILE A 2 3.29 51.51 1.68
N GLY A 3 2.10 52.11 1.67
CA GLY A 3 0.96 51.59 2.41
C GLY A 3 -0.11 50.78 1.66
N LEU A 4 -0.18 50.82 0.32
CA LEU A 4 -1.32 50.18 -0.39
C LEU A 4 -0.95 49.08 -1.38
N THR A 5 0.25 49.15 -1.99
CA THR A 5 0.68 48.17 -3.01
C THR A 5 1.12 46.84 -2.40
N LYS A 6 1.76 46.85 -1.22
CA LYS A 6 2.16 45.61 -0.53
C LYS A 6 0.97 44.83 0.06
N ILE A 7 -0.07 45.53 0.51
CA ILE A 7 -1.30 44.91 1.06
C ILE A 7 -2.10 44.22 -0.06
N ARG A 8 -2.14 44.81 -1.26
CA ARG A 8 -2.79 44.18 -2.43
C ARG A 8 -2.04 42.94 -2.93
N LEU A 9 -0.71 42.91 -2.86
CA LEU A 9 0.07 41.71 -3.22
C LEU A 9 -0.14 40.56 -2.22
N LEU A 10 -0.24 40.84 -0.91
CA LEU A 10 -0.56 39.82 0.10
C LEU A 10 -1.99 39.30 -0.04
N ALA A 11 -2.96 40.17 -0.36
CA ALA A 11 -4.34 39.76 -0.60
C ALA A 11 -4.50 38.92 -1.87
N ILE A 12 -3.74 39.22 -2.93
CA ILE A 12 -3.70 38.41 -4.16
C ILE A 12 -3.02 37.05 -3.89
N LEU A 13 -1.99 36.98 -3.05
CA LEU A 13 -1.39 35.71 -2.61
C LEU A 13 -2.32 34.89 -1.69
N LEU A 14 -3.18 35.53 -0.89
CA LEU A 14 -4.20 34.85 -0.08
C LEU A 14 -5.40 34.35 -0.91
N ILE A 15 -5.79 35.09 -1.95
CA ILE A 15 -6.91 34.74 -2.85
C ILE A 15 -6.45 33.76 -3.95
N LEU A 16 -5.17 33.74 -4.29
CA LEU A 16 -4.50 32.65 -5.02
C LEU A 16 -4.09 31.49 -4.10
N GLY A 17 -4.73 31.38 -2.93
CA GLY A 17 -5.04 30.09 -2.31
C GLY A 17 -5.96 29.29 -3.22
N ILE A 18 -5.49 29.04 -4.45
CA ILE A 18 -5.95 27.97 -5.31
C ILE A 18 -5.95 26.77 -4.38
N SER A 19 -7.15 26.31 -4.06
CA SER A 19 -7.39 24.96 -3.60
C SER A 19 -6.88 24.11 -4.75
N ILE A 20 -5.56 23.88 -4.78
CA ILE A 20 -5.00 22.80 -5.56
C ILE A 20 -5.80 21.61 -5.05
N PRO A 21 -6.61 20.95 -5.88
CA PRO A 21 -7.24 19.72 -5.45
C PRO A 21 -6.08 18.88 -4.97
N ALA A 22 -6.02 18.71 -3.66
CA ALA A 22 -4.90 18.09 -3.03
C ALA A 22 -5.07 16.63 -3.42
N PHE A 23 -4.50 16.25 -4.57
CA PHE A 23 -4.53 14.91 -5.12
C PHE A 23 -4.22 13.99 -3.95
N ALA A 24 -5.27 13.34 -3.43
CA ALA A 24 -5.11 12.38 -2.38
C ALA A 24 -4.30 11.24 -2.99
N TRP A 25 -3.56 10.55 -2.13
CA TRP A 25 -2.91 9.29 -2.48
C TRP A 25 -4.01 8.23 -2.63
N ASP A 26 -4.86 8.40 -3.64
CA ASP A 26 -6.20 7.82 -3.71
C ASP A 26 -6.18 6.39 -4.27
N CYS A 27 -5.24 5.59 -3.74
CA CYS A 27 -5.16 4.14 -3.88
C CYS A 27 -5.86 3.43 -2.71
N THR A 28 -6.81 4.13 -2.12
CA THR A 28 -7.72 3.68 -1.05
C THR A 28 -8.59 2.48 -1.43
N GLU A 29 -8.57 2.06 -2.69
CA GLU A 29 -9.38 0.96 -3.21
C GLU A 29 -8.57 -0.29 -3.56
N ALA A 30 -7.31 -0.13 -4.01
CA ALA A 30 -6.59 -1.21 -4.66
C ALA A 30 -6.14 -2.29 -3.66
N HIS A 31 -5.41 -1.89 -2.62
CA HIS A 31 -4.93 -2.80 -1.59
C HIS A 31 -6.06 -3.43 -0.76
N PRO A 32 -7.10 -2.69 -0.31
CA PRO A 32 -8.27 -3.29 0.30
C PRO A 32 -8.89 -4.41 -0.55
N MET A 33 -9.05 -4.15 -1.86
CA MET A 33 -9.62 -5.13 -2.79
C MET A 33 -8.70 -6.34 -3.03
N ILE A 34 -7.38 -6.12 -3.16
CA ILE A 34 -6.40 -7.21 -3.27
C ILE A 34 -6.46 -8.09 -2.03
N ASN A 35 -6.49 -7.50 -0.83
CA ASN A 35 -6.55 -8.23 0.43
C ASN A 35 -7.84 -9.04 0.56
N GLN A 36 -8.99 -8.44 0.24
CA GLN A 36 -10.28 -9.13 0.24
C GLN A 36 -10.25 -10.35 -0.70
N LEU A 37 -9.82 -10.16 -1.95
CA LEU A 37 -9.83 -11.23 -2.95
C LEU A 37 -8.77 -12.31 -2.65
N ALA A 38 -7.64 -11.94 -2.05
CA ALA A 38 -6.64 -12.91 -1.57
C ALA A 38 -7.21 -13.79 -0.46
N PHE A 39 -7.97 -13.22 0.47
CA PHE A 39 -8.70 -13.98 1.50
C PHE A 39 -9.73 -14.93 0.89
N GLU A 40 -10.58 -14.43 -0.02
CA GLU A 40 -11.58 -15.26 -0.71
C GLU A 40 -10.92 -16.41 -1.49
N HIS A 41 -9.82 -16.11 -2.19
CA HIS A 41 -9.03 -17.12 -2.90
C HIS A 41 -8.49 -18.17 -1.93
N PHE A 42 -7.91 -17.75 -0.81
CA PHE A 42 -7.39 -18.66 0.21
C PHE A 42 -8.47 -19.58 0.76
N VAL A 43 -9.64 -19.04 1.14
CA VAL A 43 -10.77 -19.83 1.67
C VAL A 43 -11.25 -20.84 0.64
N ALA A 44 -11.43 -20.43 -0.62
CA ALA A 44 -11.86 -21.33 -1.69
C ALA A 44 -10.85 -22.47 -1.90
N ARG A 45 -9.55 -22.17 -1.88
CA ARG A 45 -8.47 -23.15 -2.02
C ARG A 45 -8.42 -24.11 -0.84
N LEU A 46 -8.61 -23.62 0.38
CA LEU A 46 -8.69 -24.41 1.60
C LEU A 46 -9.87 -25.40 1.54
N GLN A 47 -11.06 -24.93 1.16
CA GLN A 47 -12.26 -25.76 1.03
C GLN A 47 -12.14 -26.81 -0.08
N ALA A 48 -11.47 -26.46 -1.19
CA ALA A 48 -11.12 -27.41 -2.25
C ALA A 48 -10.04 -28.42 -1.84
N GLY A 49 -9.46 -28.26 -0.64
CA GLY A 49 -8.53 -29.22 -0.05
C GLY A 49 -7.07 -29.04 -0.46
N HIS A 50 -6.70 -27.94 -1.10
CA HIS A 50 -5.33 -27.70 -1.57
C HIS A 50 -4.29 -27.60 -0.44
N TYR A 51 -4.73 -27.45 0.80
CA TYR A 51 -3.85 -27.31 1.97
C TYR A 51 -4.14 -28.34 3.06
N LYS A 52 -4.82 -29.45 2.76
CA LYS A 52 -5.22 -30.47 3.74
C LYS A 52 -4.05 -31.04 4.56
N GLU A 53 -2.89 -31.17 3.94
CA GLU A 53 -1.67 -31.66 4.60
C GLU A 53 -1.12 -30.69 5.64
N ARG A 54 -1.37 -29.39 5.48
CA ARG A 54 -0.86 -28.33 6.37
C ARG A 54 -1.89 -27.84 7.39
N PHE A 55 -3.17 -27.84 7.01
CA PHE A 55 -4.26 -27.25 7.80
C PHE A 55 -5.38 -28.27 8.03
N THR A 56 -5.01 -29.47 8.50
CA THR A 56 -5.87 -30.68 8.52
C THR A 56 -7.11 -30.58 9.43
N SER A 57 -7.21 -29.54 10.26
CA SER A 57 -8.40 -29.29 11.10
C SER A 57 -8.66 -27.80 11.31
N MET A 58 -8.14 -26.96 10.42
CA MET A 58 -8.32 -25.51 10.54
C MET A 58 -9.71 -25.12 10.05
N ALA A 59 -10.48 -24.45 10.93
CA ALA A 59 -11.66 -23.70 10.53
C ALA A 59 -11.28 -22.22 10.42
N VAL A 60 -11.66 -21.59 9.30
CA VAL A 60 -11.56 -20.13 9.15
C VAL A 60 -12.89 -19.54 9.57
N ASP A 61 -12.91 -18.89 10.73
CA ASP A 61 -14.07 -18.10 11.16
C ASP A 61 -13.97 -16.69 10.56
N ASN A 62 -14.98 -16.33 9.76
CA ASN A 62 -15.16 -14.98 9.23
C ASN A 62 -16.54 -14.39 9.58
N ALA A 63 -17.28 -15.04 10.48
CA ALA A 63 -18.55 -14.55 10.98
C ALA A 63 -18.34 -13.71 12.25
N THR A 64 -17.39 -14.09 13.10
CA THR A 64 -17.09 -13.36 14.32
C THR A 64 -16.47 -12.00 14.00
N SER A 65 -17.02 -10.95 14.62
CA SER A 65 -16.48 -9.59 14.56
C SER A 65 -15.59 -9.30 15.77
N TYR A 66 -14.52 -8.57 15.52
CA TYR A 66 -13.53 -8.18 16.50
C TYR A 66 -13.41 -6.65 16.50
N GLN A 67 -13.38 -6.07 17.69
CA GLN A 67 -13.08 -4.66 17.88
C GLN A 67 -11.59 -4.41 17.57
N GLY A 68 -11.23 -3.16 17.27
CA GLY A 68 -9.84 -2.79 17.02
C GLY A 68 -9.71 -1.31 16.71
N LEU A 69 -8.47 -0.81 16.71
CA LEU A 69 -8.14 0.56 16.37
C LEU A 69 -7.74 0.67 14.91
N THR A 70 -8.23 1.70 14.24
CA THR A 70 -7.99 1.97 12.81
C THR A 70 -8.06 3.46 12.52
N PHE A 71 -7.62 3.94 11.35
CA PHE A 71 -7.68 5.37 11.04
C PHE A 71 -9.11 5.84 10.72
N GLY A 72 -9.59 6.94 11.31
CA GLY A 72 -10.93 7.46 10.98
C GLY A 72 -11.01 8.15 9.61
N LYS A 73 -9.92 8.83 9.23
CA LYS A 73 -9.72 9.51 7.93
C LYS A 73 -8.26 9.34 7.53
N ALA A 74 -7.99 9.34 6.22
CA ALA A 74 -6.63 9.28 5.69
C ALA A 74 -5.83 10.55 6.05
N PRO A 75 -4.91 10.51 7.03
CA PRO A 75 -4.12 11.68 7.38
C PRO A 75 -2.94 11.80 6.41
N LYS A 76 -2.78 12.99 5.80
CA LYS A 76 -1.66 13.24 4.88
C LYS A 76 -0.31 13.36 5.60
N PHE A 77 -0.30 13.90 6.82
CA PHE A 77 0.88 14.16 7.63
C PHE A 77 0.64 13.73 9.08
N GLU A 78 1.72 13.38 9.79
CA GLU A 78 1.69 13.05 11.23
C GLU A 78 1.26 14.24 12.13
N SER A 79 1.52 15.49 11.72
CA SER A 79 1.39 16.68 12.57
C SER A 79 -0.03 17.21 12.79
N GLY A 80 -1.05 16.63 12.14
CA GLY A 80 -2.44 16.92 12.43
C GLY A 80 -2.95 16.07 13.59
N THR A 81 -2.74 16.49 14.85
CA THR A 81 -3.29 15.88 16.08
C THR A 81 -3.48 14.36 15.98
N VAL A 82 -2.39 13.58 16.03
CA VAL A 82 -2.39 12.11 16.07
C VAL A 82 -3.47 11.52 15.17
N ALA A 83 -3.20 11.39 13.87
CA ALA A 83 -3.99 10.62 12.90
C ALA A 83 -5.13 9.82 13.56
N LYS A 84 -6.31 10.45 13.69
CA LYS A 84 -7.28 10.09 14.76
C LYS A 84 -7.69 8.63 14.59
N THR A 85 -7.11 7.77 15.42
CA THR A 85 -7.53 6.38 15.46
C THR A 85 -8.93 6.33 16.06
N VAL A 86 -9.76 5.49 15.47
CA VAL A 86 -11.13 5.23 15.89
C VAL A 86 -11.26 3.75 16.22
N ASN A 87 -12.15 3.43 17.15
CA ASN A 87 -12.56 2.05 17.33
C ASN A 87 -13.46 1.66 16.16
N ALA A 88 -13.18 0.51 15.56
CA ALA A 88 -14.03 -0.14 14.57
C ALA A 88 -14.24 -1.61 14.96
N SER A 89 -15.22 -2.24 14.34
CA SER A 89 -15.51 -3.66 14.52
C SER A 89 -15.67 -4.32 13.16
N HIS A 90 -14.80 -5.29 12.87
CA HIS A 90 -14.81 -6.03 11.61
C HIS A 90 -14.60 -7.53 11.87
N ASN A 91 -15.06 -8.37 10.96
CA ASN A 91 -14.62 -9.76 10.89
C ASN A 91 -13.19 -9.85 10.34
N LEU A 92 -12.66 -11.08 10.23
CA LEU A 92 -11.30 -11.31 9.72
C LEU A 92 -11.06 -10.64 8.37
N SER A 93 -11.90 -10.91 7.36
CA SER A 93 -11.73 -10.33 6.02
C SER A 93 -11.83 -8.81 6.03
N GLY A 94 -12.75 -8.25 6.83
CA GLY A 94 -12.87 -6.80 6.98
C GLY A 94 -11.63 -6.16 7.62
N TRP A 95 -10.98 -6.83 8.57
CA TRP A 95 -9.70 -6.36 9.13
C TRP A 95 -8.53 -6.48 8.13
N LEU A 96 -8.53 -7.50 7.27
CA LEU A 96 -7.54 -7.62 6.19
C LEU A 96 -7.70 -6.49 5.16
N GLU A 97 -8.93 -6.24 4.73
CA GLU A 97 -9.29 -5.13 3.84
C GLU A 97 -8.87 -3.79 4.48
N ARG A 98 -9.19 -3.61 5.77
CA ARG A 98 -8.83 -2.41 6.52
C ARG A 98 -7.33 -2.21 6.67
N GLY A 99 -6.57 -3.26 6.96
CA GLY A 99 -5.11 -3.20 6.97
C GLY A 99 -4.53 -2.85 5.60
N GLY A 100 -5.19 -3.29 4.52
CA GLY A 100 -4.87 -2.87 3.15
C GLY A 100 -4.96 -1.36 2.96
N PHE A 101 -5.87 -0.68 3.64
CA PHE A 101 -6.01 0.78 3.62
C PHE A 101 -5.09 1.48 4.63
N ASP A 102 -4.97 0.93 5.84
CA ASP A 102 -4.27 1.57 6.95
C ASP A 102 -2.75 1.59 6.80
N ALA A 103 -2.19 0.67 6.01
CA ALA A 103 -0.74 0.62 5.76
C ALA A 103 -0.23 1.90 5.09
N ASP A 104 -1.04 2.55 4.26
CA ASP A 104 -0.68 3.84 3.65
C ASP A 104 -0.73 5.01 4.63
N MET A 105 -1.09 4.82 5.90
CA MET A 105 -1.40 5.95 6.80
C MET A 105 -0.33 6.15 7.88
N PRO A 106 0.23 7.36 8.03
CA PRO A 106 0.00 8.58 7.24
C PRO A 106 0.65 8.57 5.83
N GLU A 107 -0.10 9.05 4.82
CA GLU A 107 0.19 8.89 3.37
C GLU A 107 1.63 9.23 2.99
N ILE A 108 2.13 10.40 3.40
CA ILE A 108 3.44 10.87 2.94
C ILE A 108 4.57 10.07 3.59
N ASN A 109 4.44 9.67 4.86
CA ASN A 109 5.49 8.98 5.58
C ASN A 109 5.57 7.52 5.12
N MET A 110 4.41 6.89 4.99
CA MET A 110 4.27 5.51 4.55
C MET A 110 4.68 5.34 3.09
N GLY A 111 4.31 6.29 2.22
CA GLY A 111 4.75 6.33 0.83
C GLY A 111 6.27 6.47 0.61
N PHE A 112 7.11 6.57 1.66
CA PHE A 112 8.57 6.41 1.53
C PHE A 112 9.07 5.06 2.07
N ARG A 113 8.29 4.37 2.90
CA ARG A 113 8.62 3.09 3.54
C ARG A 113 8.19 1.86 2.72
N HIS A 114 7.43 2.06 1.64
CA HIS A 114 6.85 0.97 0.84
C HIS A 114 7.76 0.43 -0.28
N PHE A 115 9.00 0.91 -0.34
CA PHE A 115 9.96 0.54 -1.36
C PHE A 115 10.90 -0.58 -0.91
N TYR A 116 11.16 -1.52 -1.82
CA TYR A 116 12.15 -2.58 -1.64
C TYR A 116 12.82 -2.89 -2.99
N ASP A 117 14.08 -2.51 -3.16
CA ASP A 117 14.89 -2.88 -4.33
C ASP A 117 15.45 -4.30 -4.16
N PRO A 118 15.00 -5.31 -4.93
CA PRO A 118 15.46 -6.69 -4.76
C PRO A 118 16.84 -6.96 -5.38
N VAL A 119 17.44 -5.99 -6.07
CA VAL A 119 18.67 -6.16 -6.85
C VAL A 119 19.84 -5.41 -6.23
N TYR A 120 19.62 -4.17 -5.78
CA TYR A 120 20.68 -3.29 -5.34
C TYR A 120 20.55 -2.89 -3.87
N GLU A 121 21.70 -2.81 -3.22
CA GLU A 121 21.81 -2.18 -1.91
C GLU A 121 22.04 -0.67 -2.06
N PRO A 122 21.51 0.17 -1.14
CA PRO A 122 20.62 -0.24 -0.05
C PRO A 122 19.21 -0.59 -0.56
N HIS A 123 18.60 -1.64 -0.01
CA HIS A 123 17.28 -2.14 -0.45
C HIS A 123 16.11 -1.15 -0.25
N TYR A 124 16.30 -0.10 0.54
CA TYR A 124 15.28 0.92 0.74
C TYR A 124 15.35 2.04 -0.30
N LEU A 125 14.36 2.94 -0.28
CA LEU A 125 14.39 4.11 -1.15
C LEU A 125 15.57 5.03 -0.80
N THR A 126 16.58 5.02 -1.67
CA THR A 126 17.90 5.60 -1.46
C THR A 126 18.22 6.71 -2.44
N TRP A 127 17.32 7.67 -2.61
CA TRP A 127 17.60 8.91 -3.36
C TRP A 127 17.40 8.80 -4.87
N GLN A 128 17.34 9.99 -5.47
CA GLN A 128 17.24 10.31 -6.90
C GLN A 128 15.83 10.35 -7.47
N HIS A 129 15.24 11.54 -7.49
CA HIS A 129 14.33 11.85 -8.59
C HIS A 129 15.20 11.95 -9.85
N ARG A 130 15.35 10.83 -10.55
CA ARG A 130 16.05 10.74 -11.83
C ARG A 130 15.09 11.28 -12.88
N SER A 131 15.33 12.51 -13.32
CA SER A 131 14.57 13.08 -14.41
C SER A 131 15.43 13.12 -15.67
N PHE A 132 14.89 12.58 -16.76
CA PHE A 132 15.45 12.78 -18.08
C PHE A 132 15.37 14.28 -18.42
N ILE A 133 16.37 14.82 -19.12
CA ILE A 133 16.18 16.12 -19.77
C ILE A 133 14.99 15.96 -20.73
N LYS A 134 13.93 16.73 -20.49
CA LYS A 134 12.69 16.64 -21.26
C LYS A 134 12.99 16.91 -22.74
N LYS A 135 12.87 15.87 -23.58
CA LYS A 135 12.97 15.96 -25.04
C LYS A 135 11.57 16.20 -25.62
N ASN A 136 11.45 17.09 -26.60
CA ASN A 136 10.17 17.35 -27.24
C ASN A 136 9.92 16.29 -28.34
N LYS A 137 8.81 15.53 -28.24
CA LYS A 137 8.46 14.48 -29.22
C LYS A 137 8.39 15.02 -30.65
N SER A 138 8.01 16.28 -30.84
CA SER A 138 7.95 16.92 -32.17
C SER A 138 9.31 17.10 -32.85
N ASN A 139 10.42 16.97 -32.12
CA ASN A 139 11.77 17.14 -32.67
C ASN A 139 12.32 15.87 -33.34
N TYR A 140 11.51 14.80 -33.41
CA TYR A 140 11.93 13.50 -33.90
C TYR A 140 11.04 13.05 -35.06
N ALA A 141 11.65 12.42 -36.06
CA ALA A 141 10.97 11.97 -37.28
C ALA A 141 9.93 10.86 -37.02
N SER A 142 10.00 10.17 -35.88
CA SER A 142 9.07 9.12 -35.48
C SER A 142 9.07 8.91 -33.96
N GLU A 143 8.07 8.19 -33.47
CA GLU A 143 7.98 7.74 -32.07
C GLU A 143 9.13 6.79 -31.71
N GLU A 144 9.51 5.91 -32.62
CA GLU A 144 10.67 5.03 -32.45
C GLU A 144 11.97 5.85 -32.31
N ALA A 145 12.16 6.88 -33.16
CA ALA A 145 13.32 7.76 -33.07
C ALA A 145 13.34 8.54 -31.75
N PHE A 146 12.17 8.98 -31.27
CA PHE A 146 12.03 9.60 -29.95
C PHE A 146 12.45 8.64 -28.83
N PHE A 147 11.90 7.42 -28.78
CA PHE A 147 12.24 6.43 -27.74
C PHE A 147 13.71 6.01 -27.79
N LYS A 148 14.29 5.78 -28.98
CA LYS A 148 15.73 5.51 -29.14
C LYS A 148 16.58 6.66 -28.61
N SER A 149 16.15 7.90 -28.80
CA SER A 149 16.86 9.08 -28.30
C SER A 149 16.88 9.18 -26.78
N LEU A 150 15.97 8.51 -26.06
CA LEU A 150 15.96 8.49 -24.60
C LEU A 150 17.11 7.65 -24.02
N GLN A 151 17.73 6.77 -24.83
CA GLN A 151 18.82 5.88 -24.43
C GLN A 151 18.53 5.15 -23.11
N TYR A 152 17.31 4.64 -22.95
CA TYR A 152 16.89 3.92 -21.75
C TYR A 152 17.72 2.64 -21.60
N ARG A 153 18.33 2.45 -20.43
CA ARG A 153 19.00 1.21 -20.03
C ARG A 153 18.27 0.64 -18.82
N ALA A 154 18.20 -0.68 -18.73
CA ALA A 154 17.61 -1.34 -17.55
C ALA A 154 18.32 -0.89 -16.25
N ASP A 155 19.65 -0.74 -16.31
CA ASP A 155 20.49 -0.31 -15.18
C ASP A 155 20.44 1.19 -14.90
N ASP A 156 19.65 1.97 -15.65
CA ASP A 156 19.45 3.40 -15.39
C ASP A 156 18.80 3.67 -14.01
N TRP A 157 18.41 2.62 -13.28
CA TRP A 157 17.85 2.65 -11.93
C TRP A 157 18.83 2.19 -10.85
N ASN A 158 19.99 1.62 -11.21
CA ASN A 158 20.97 1.17 -10.23
C ASN A 158 21.48 2.37 -9.40
N PRO A 159 21.31 2.39 -8.06
CA PRO A 159 21.79 3.47 -7.20
C PRO A 159 23.32 3.55 -7.11
N ASN A 160 24.03 2.47 -7.44
CA ASN A 160 25.48 2.32 -7.27
C ASN A 160 26.31 2.83 -8.45
N PHE A 161 25.68 3.31 -9.53
CA PHE A 161 26.40 3.96 -10.63
C PHE A 161 26.41 5.48 -10.48
N GLU A 162 27.57 6.11 -10.70
CA GLU A 162 27.65 7.56 -10.92
C GLU A 162 26.97 7.90 -12.26
N PHE A 163 25.81 8.53 -12.20
CA PHE A 163 25.08 8.93 -13.40
C PHE A 163 25.79 10.09 -14.09
N GLY A 164 26.28 9.83 -15.30
CA GLY A 164 26.90 10.85 -16.15
C GLY A 164 25.96 12.03 -16.42
N PHE A 165 26.48 13.24 -16.24
CA PHE A 165 25.75 14.52 -16.30
C PHE A 165 25.20 14.93 -17.68
N LYS A 166 25.42 14.14 -18.74
CA LYS A 166 25.27 14.62 -20.12
C LYS A 166 23.81 14.76 -20.57
N ASP A 167 22.88 13.96 -20.03
CA ASP A 167 21.48 13.91 -20.51
C ASP A 167 20.41 13.80 -19.40
N ARG A 168 20.80 13.87 -18.11
CA ARG A 168 19.88 13.65 -16.97
C ARG A 168 20.11 14.62 -15.82
N LYS A 169 19.02 15.04 -15.17
CA LYS A 169 19.05 15.85 -13.94
C LYS A 169 18.78 14.94 -12.75
N ILE A 170 19.75 14.86 -11.85
CA ILE A 170 19.62 14.20 -10.55
C ILE A 170 19.23 15.26 -9.53
N LYS A 171 18.06 15.13 -8.90
CA LYS A 171 17.69 15.93 -7.74
C LYS A 171 17.59 15.03 -6.52
N LEU A 172 18.35 15.35 -5.49
CA LEU A 172 18.24 14.71 -4.18
C LEU A 172 16.97 15.20 -3.48
N GLN A 173 16.23 14.28 -2.84
CA GLN A 173 15.16 14.65 -1.90
C GLN A 173 15.75 15.47 -0.72
N PRO A 174 14.95 16.14 0.11
CA PRO A 174 15.45 16.72 1.36
C PRO A 174 15.91 15.62 2.32
N LYS A 175 16.95 15.88 3.14
CA LYS A 175 17.45 14.92 4.15
C LYS A 175 16.41 14.50 5.20
N LEU A 176 15.32 15.25 5.35
CA LEU A 176 14.27 14.98 6.34
C LEU A 176 13.40 13.76 6.01
N LEU A 177 13.41 13.27 4.76
CA LEU A 177 12.54 12.19 4.27
C LEU A 177 13.34 10.92 3.88
N ARG A 178 14.46 10.63 4.56
CA ARG A 178 15.19 9.37 4.33
C ARG A 178 14.52 8.28 5.17
N PRO A 179 13.82 7.28 4.59
CA PRO A 179 13.21 6.22 5.39
C PRO A 179 14.30 5.42 6.12
N GLN A 180 15.46 5.20 5.49
CA GLN A 180 16.54 4.33 6.00
C GLN A 180 16.05 2.94 6.43
N ILE A 181 14.93 2.54 5.86
CA ILE A 181 14.26 1.28 6.12
C ILE A 181 13.54 0.82 4.86
N ASP A 182 13.69 -0.46 4.56
CA ASP A 182 13.07 -1.09 3.41
C ASP A 182 11.70 -1.68 3.79
N ALA A 183 10.85 -1.90 2.79
CA ALA A 183 9.49 -2.36 2.99
C ALA A 183 9.41 -3.73 3.67
N VAL A 184 10.39 -4.62 3.46
CA VAL A 184 10.41 -5.95 4.11
C VAL A 184 10.64 -5.79 5.60
N THR A 185 11.71 -5.09 5.99
CA THR A 185 12.01 -4.83 7.41
C THR A 185 10.85 -4.11 8.10
N TRP A 186 10.29 -3.08 7.43
CA TRP A 186 9.14 -2.32 7.92
C TRP A 186 7.90 -3.21 8.13
N ALA A 187 7.58 -4.09 7.17
CA ALA A 187 6.41 -4.96 7.22
C ALA A 187 6.53 -6.07 8.27
N PHE A 188 7.72 -6.63 8.45
CA PHE A 188 7.88 -7.89 9.18
C PHE A 188 8.25 -7.70 10.64
N GLU A 189 9.07 -6.71 10.98
CA GLU A 189 9.69 -6.68 12.32
C GLU A 189 10.08 -5.31 12.89
N HIS A 190 10.02 -4.22 12.12
CA HIS A 190 10.47 -2.92 12.63
C HIS A 190 9.66 -2.42 13.83
N GLU A 191 10.36 -1.97 14.88
CA GLU A 191 9.75 -1.62 16.17
C GLU A 191 8.80 -0.42 16.12
N GLU A 192 9.05 0.54 15.22
CA GLU A 192 8.14 1.68 15.04
C GLU A 192 6.85 1.32 14.30
N ASN A 193 6.78 0.15 13.65
CA ASN A 193 5.56 -0.32 13.01
C ASN A 193 4.76 -1.19 14.00
N GLU A 194 3.82 -0.57 14.71
CA GLU A 194 2.96 -1.28 15.66
C GLU A 194 2.09 -2.39 15.02
N HIS A 195 1.94 -2.41 13.70
CA HIS A 195 1.12 -3.37 12.95
C HIS A 195 1.96 -4.20 11.97
N ASN A 196 3.25 -4.39 12.25
CA ASN A 196 4.08 -5.35 11.53
C ASN A 196 3.66 -6.81 11.82
N TRP A 197 4.12 -7.75 11.00
CA TRP A 197 3.82 -9.18 11.12
C TRP A 197 4.15 -9.76 12.51
N MET A 198 5.30 -9.39 13.07
CA MET A 198 5.70 -9.86 14.40
C MET A 198 4.72 -9.38 15.49
N GLN A 199 4.37 -8.10 15.48
CA GLN A 199 3.37 -7.53 16.40
C GLN A 199 2.00 -8.17 16.21
N GLY A 200 1.62 -8.49 14.98
CA GLY A 200 0.40 -9.25 14.68
C GLY A 200 0.38 -10.63 15.33
N LYS A 201 1.47 -11.40 15.22
CA LYS A 201 1.60 -12.72 15.88
C LYS A 201 1.55 -12.59 17.40
N ILE A 202 2.23 -11.60 17.96
CA ILE A 202 2.25 -11.36 19.41
C ILE A 202 0.84 -10.99 19.90
N ALA A 203 0.12 -10.13 19.18
CA ALA A 203 -1.27 -9.77 19.48
C ALA A 203 -2.22 -10.97 19.39
N TYR A 204 -2.07 -11.82 18.37
CA TYR A 204 -2.87 -13.04 18.24
C TYR A 204 -2.64 -13.98 19.43
N LYS A 205 -1.38 -14.24 19.79
CA LYS A 205 -1.02 -15.07 20.95
C LYS A 205 -1.62 -14.50 22.24
N ALA A 206 -1.45 -13.19 22.47
CA ALA A 206 -2.00 -12.53 23.65
C ALA A 206 -3.53 -12.59 23.71
N ALA A 207 -4.22 -12.51 22.56
CA ALA A 207 -5.66 -12.71 22.47
C ALA A 207 -6.08 -14.14 22.82
N MET A 208 -5.33 -15.14 22.38
CA MET A 208 -5.58 -16.55 22.71
C MET A 208 -5.36 -16.84 24.19
N GLU A 209 -4.39 -16.18 24.83
CA GLU A 209 -4.05 -16.33 26.24
C GLU A 209 -4.80 -15.38 27.16
N ASN A 210 -5.62 -14.49 26.60
CA ASN A 210 -6.28 -13.41 27.34
C ASN A 210 -5.30 -12.53 28.15
N ASN A 211 -4.08 -12.33 27.64
CA ASN A 211 -3.05 -11.53 28.29
C ASN A 211 -3.21 -10.03 27.96
N THR A 212 -4.14 -9.37 28.64
CA THR A 212 -4.46 -7.95 28.42
C THR A 212 -3.31 -7.01 28.81
N ALA A 213 -2.34 -7.46 29.61
CA ALA A 213 -1.24 -6.60 30.05
C ALA A 213 -0.25 -6.24 28.93
N LEU A 214 -0.14 -7.09 27.90
CA LEU A 214 0.90 -6.99 26.88
C LEU A 214 0.76 -5.76 25.95
N PHE A 215 -0.47 -5.33 25.68
CA PHE A 215 -0.76 -4.18 24.81
C PHE A 215 -1.50 -3.07 25.56
N GLY A 216 -1.04 -2.71 26.77
CA GLY A 216 -1.60 -1.55 27.47
C GLY A 216 -3.09 -1.67 27.79
N LYS A 217 -3.55 -2.88 28.17
CA LYS A 217 -4.95 -3.22 28.51
C LYS A 217 -5.93 -3.31 27.33
N LEU A 218 -5.46 -3.55 26.09
CA LEU A 218 -6.36 -4.03 25.03
C LEU A 218 -7.11 -5.28 25.50
N ASN A 219 -8.43 -5.32 25.26
CA ASN A 219 -9.22 -6.50 25.53
C ASN A 219 -8.97 -7.59 24.47
N ARG A 220 -9.45 -8.81 24.73
CA ARG A 220 -9.27 -9.96 23.81
C ARG A 220 -9.73 -9.67 22.38
N SER A 221 -10.87 -9.01 22.21
CA SER A 221 -11.42 -8.65 20.90
C SER A 221 -10.51 -7.67 20.18
N GLN A 222 -10.04 -6.63 20.88
CA GLN A 222 -9.09 -5.62 20.36
C GLN A 222 -7.74 -6.21 19.96
N MET A 223 -7.23 -7.20 20.70
CA MET A 223 -6.00 -7.88 20.34
C MET A 223 -6.15 -8.73 19.07
N PHE A 224 -7.31 -9.37 18.85
CA PHE A 224 -7.59 -10.02 17.56
C PHE A 224 -7.72 -9.01 16.42
N GLY A 225 -8.43 -7.89 16.63
CA GLY A 225 -8.51 -6.83 15.63
C GLY A 225 -7.13 -6.28 15.24
N LYS A 226 -6.26 -6.04 16.23
CA LYS A 226 -4.86 -5.64 16.00
C LYS A 226 -4.09 -6.69 15.20
N ALA A 227 -4.23 -7.97 15.55
CA ALA A 227 -3.56 -9.07 14.86
C ALA A 227 -3.97 -9.18 13.38
N PHE A 228 -5.27 -9.10 13.09
CA PHE A 228 -5.78 -9.20 11.73
C PHE A 228 -5.49 -7.97 10.90
N ARG A 229 -5.56 -6.78 11.50
CA ARG A 229 -5.11 -5.54 10.86
C ARG A 229 -3.63 -5.63 10.46
N ALA A 230 -2.77 -6.11 11.37
CA ALA A 230 -1.34 -6.27 11.10
C ALA A 230 -1.05 -7.25 9.94
N LEU A 231 -1.83 -8.33 9.84
CA LEU A 231 -1.77 -9.22 8.67
C LEU A 231 -2.19 -8.47 7.39
N GLY A 232 -3.26 -7.68 7.44
CA GLY A 232 -3.68 -6.85 6.30
C GLY A 232 -2.64 -5.83 5.86
N GLU A 233 -1.99 -5.13 6.79
CA GLU A 233 -0.91 -4.18 6.50
C GLU A 233 0.34 -4.89 5.96
N THR A 234 0.64 -6.09 6.44
CA THR A 234 1.72 -6.93 5.87
C THR A 234 1.38 -7.32 4.42
N MET A 235 0.13 -7.72 4.15
CA MET A 235 -0.32 -8.05 2.78
C MET A 235 -0.26 -6.85 1.84
N HIS A 236 -0.54 -5.64 2.34
CA HIS A 236 -0.38 -4.40 1.57
C HIS A 236 1.06 -4.27 1.04
N LEU A 237 2.06 -4.35 1.93
CA LEU A 237 3.46 -4.18 1.55
C LEU A 237 3.96 -5.31 0.65
N MET A 238 3.44 -6.53 0.82
CA MET A 238 3.68 -7.62 -0.12
C MET A 238 3.14 -7.31 -1.53
N ALA A 239 2.02 -6.60 -1.64
CA ALA A 239 1.47 -6.17 -2.93
C ALA A 239 2.28 -5.02 -3.55
N ASP A 240 2.78 -4.08 -2.75
CA ASP A 240 3.70 -3.04 -3.22
C ASP A 240 4.97 -3.65 -3.83
N MET A 241 5.52 -4.68 -3.19
CA MET A 241 6.68 -5.41 -3.75
C MET A 241 6.38 -6.17 -5.05
N ALA A 242 5.11 -6.31 -5.45
CA ALA A 242 4.71 -6.81 -6.77
C ALA A 242 4.49 -5.68 -7.80
N GLN A 243 4.57 -4.42 -7.37
CA GLN A 243 4.39 -3.24 -8.20
C GLN A 243 5.78 -2.71 -8.65
N PRO A 244 6.01 -2.50 -9.97
CA PRO A 244 7.34 -2.17 -10.48
C PRO A 244 7.95 -0.84 -10.04
N ALA A 245 7.17 0.13 -9.59
CA ALA A 245 7.68 1.40 -9.10
C ALA A 245 8.28 1.28 -7.69
N HIS A 246 7.61 0.53 -6.79
CA HIS A 246 8.10 0.24 -5.44
C HIS A 246 9.38 -0.61 -5.42
N THR A 247 9.58 -1.46 -6.44
CA THR A 247 10.78 -2.30 -6.58
C THR A 247 11.93 -1.66 -7.36
N ARG A 248 11.69 -0.55 -8.08
CA ARG A 248 12.73 0.19 -8.81
C ARG A 248 13.16 1.49 -8.11
N GLY A 249 12.57 1.81 -6.97
CA GLY A 249 12.83 3.07 -6.28
C GLY A 249 12.24 4.28 -7.01
N ASP A 250 11.20 4.09 -7.84
CA ASP A 250 10.55 5.16 -8.61
C ASP A 250 9.64 5.98 -7.69
N SER A 251 10.19 6.74 -6.74
CA SER A 251 9.37 7.51 -5.79
C SER A 251 8.39 8.46 -6.50
N HIS A 252 7.10 8.31 -6.21
CA HIS A 252 6.00 8.96 -6.91
C HIS A 252 5.01 9.64 -5.97
N SER A 253 5.53 10.47 -5.07
CA SER A 253 4.77 11.03 -3.93
C SER A 253 3.54 11.91 -4.23
N MET A 254 3.17 12.12 -5.49
CA MET A 254 1.94 12.82 -5.90
C MET A 254 1.26 12.20 -7.13
N TYR A 255 1.95 11.34 -7.87
CA TYR A 255 1.47 10.82 -9.14
C TYR A 255 2.22 9.55 -9.55
N GLU A 256 1.54 8.40 -9.45
CA GLU A 256 1.92 7.17 -10.11
C GLU A 256 0.81 6.77 -11.10
N PRO A 257 1.10 6.65 -12.40
CA PRO A 257 0.08 6.44 -13.42
C PRO A 257 -0.56 5.04 -13.37
N ILE A 258 0.14 4.00 -12.95
CA ILE A 258 -0.40 2.64 -12.80
C ILE A 258 -1.36 2.60 -11.61
N GLU A 259 -0.91 2.98 -10.42
CA GLU A 259 -1.68 2.93 -9.18
C GLU A 259 -2.96 3.77 -9.28
N LYS A 260 -2.92 4.93 -9.94
CA LYS A 260 -4.12 5.76 -10.19
C LYS A 260 -5.14 5.10 -11.11
N ASN A 261 -4.71 4.22 -12.01
CA ASN A 261 -5.58 3.58 -12.99
C ASN A 261 -6.03 2.16 -12.57
N VAL A 262 -5.33 1.54 -11.61
CA VAL A 262 -5.72 0.24 -11.05
C VAL A 262 -6.77 0.46 -9.96
N LYS A 263 -8.04 0.38 -10.34
CA LYS A 263 -9.21 0.53 -9.45
C LYS A 263 -9.81 -0.81 -9.04
N ALA A 264 -10.63 -0.82 -7.99
CA ALA A 264 -11.25 -2.02 -7.46
C ALA A 264 -11.99 -2.85 -8.52
N ASP A 265 -12.74 -2.20 -9.42
CA ASP A 265 -13.49 -2.89 -10.48
C ASP A 265 -12.59 -3.59 -11.50
N MET A 266 -11.42 -3.00 -11.80
CA MET A 266 -10.43 -3.61 -12.67
C MET A 266 -9.85 -4.87 -12.03
N ILE A 267 -9.50 -4.79 -10.73
CA ILE A 267 -8.98 -5.91 -9.94
C ILE A 267 -10.01 -7.04 -9.89
N LYS A 268 -11.27 -6.73 -9.52
CA LYS A 268 -12.38 -7.69 -9.50
C LYS A 268 -12.57 -8.36 -10.86
N LYS A 269 -12.49 -7.60 -11.95
CA LYS A 269 -12.62 -8.14 -13.31
C LYS A 269 -11.49 -9.13 -13.63
N ILE A 270 -10.23 -8.77 -13.35
CA ILE A 270 -9.06 -9.60 -13.68
C ILE A 270 -9.03 -10.87 -12.81
N ILE A 271 -9.14 -10.71 -11.48
CA ILE A 271 -9.07 -11.83 -10.54
C ILE A 271 -10.33 -12.69 -10.67
N GLY A 272 -11.52 -12.07 -10.69
CA GLY A 272 -12.79 -12.77 -10.85
C GLY A 272 -12.92 -13.55 -12.17
N ALA A 273 -12.40 -13.02 -13.29
CA ALA A 273 -12.35 -13.76 -14.55
C ALA A 273 -11.42 -14.97 -14.47
N ARG A 274 -10.26 -14.84 -13.81
CA ARG A 274 -9.29 -15.94 -13.61
C ARG A 274 -9.86 -17.04 -12.71
N HIS A 275 -10.67 -16.68 -11.72
CA HIS A 275 -11.42 -17.64 -10.91
C HIS A 275 -12.46 -18.43 -11.71
N LYS A 276 -13.20 -17.75 -12.60
CA LYS A 276 -14.15 -18.42 -13.50
C LYS A 276 -13.45 -19.40 -14.45
N SER A 277 -12.30 -19.03 -15.03
CA SER A 277 -11.55 -19.93 -15.92
C SER A 277 -10.95 -21.14 -15.19
N LEU A 278 -10.52 -20.98 -13.93
CA LEU A 278 -10.04 -22.09 -13.10
C LEU A 278 -11.20 -23.02 -12.68
N SER A 279 -12.41 -22.49 -12.47
CA SER A 279 -13.61 -23.29 -12.18
C SER A 279 -14.18 -24.07 -13.37
N SER A 280 -13.85 -23.68 -14.61
CA SER A 280 -14.21 -24.43 -15.81
C SER A 280 -13.31 -25.63 -16.10
N GLY A 281 -12.17 -25.74 -15.41
CA GLY A 281 -11.30 -26.92 -15.45
C GLY A 281 -11.63 -27.89 -14.31
N ARG A 282 -12.66 -28.73 -14.47
CA ARG A 282 -12.93 -29.91 -13.63
C ARG A 282 -12.90 -29.65 -12.10
N CYS A 283 -13.88 -28.92 -11.56
CA CYS A 283 -14.63 -29.29 -10.35
C CYS A 283 -15.63 -28.18 -9.91
N GLN A 284 -16.91 -28.49 -10.13
CA GLN A 284 -18.10 -28.04 -9.40
C GLN A 284 -18.47 -26.55 -9.36
N ASN A 285 -19.35 -26.20 -10.29
CA ASN A 285 -20.28 -25.05 -10.33
C ASN A 285 -21.32 -24.97 -9.17
N LEU A 286 -21.11 -25.64 -8.03
CA LEU A 286 -22.10 -25.68 -6.93
C LEU A 286 -21.70 -24.90 -5.67
N MET A 287 -20.43 -24.50 -5.53
CA MET A 287 -19.94 -23.92 -4.26
C MET A 287 -20.15 -22.39 -4.15
N TRP A 288 -20.14 -21.66 -5.27
CA TRP A 288 -20.20 -20.18 -5.24
C TRP A 288 -21.61 -19.59 -5.08
N LYS A 289 -22.67 -20.31 -5.48
CA LYS A 289 -24.06 -19.86 -5.21
C LYS A 289 -24.44 -19.95 -3.73
N LYS A 290 -23.77 -20.79 -2.93
CA LYS A 290 -24.03 -20.89 -1.49
C LYS A 290 -23.25 -19.86 -0.66
N ALA A 291 -22.04 -19.47 -1.08
CA ALA A 291 -21.25 -18.48 -0.35
C ALA A 291 -21.83 -17.05 -0.43
N LEU A 292 -22.56 -16.72 -1.51
CA LEU A 292 -23.21 -15.41 -1.68
C LEU A 292 -24.66 -15.34 -1.15
N ASN A 293 -25.24 -16.46 -0.70
CA ASN A 293 -26.65 -16.53 -0.26
C ASN A 293 -26.84 -16.57 1.27
N CYS A 294 -25.83 -16.19 2.07
CA CYS A 294 -26.06 -15.85 3.47
C CYS A 294 -26.49 -14.38 3.60
N GLN A 295 -27.59 -14.02 2.93
CA GLN A 295 -28.41 -12.85 3.24
C GLN A 295 -29.88 -13.27 3.10
N ASN A 296 -30.43 -13.68 4.25
CA ASN A 296 -31.83 -13.69 4.73
C ASN A 296 -32.05 -14.91 5.63
#